data_AF-A0A0Q6FBA0-F1
#
_entry.id   AF-A0A0Q6FBA0-F1
#
_cell.length_a   1.000
_cell.length_b   1.000
_cell.length_c   1.000
_cell.angle_alpha   90.00
_cell.angle_beta   90.00
_cell.angle_gamma   90.00
#
_symmetry.space_group_name_H-M   'P 1'
#
loop_
_entity.id
_entity.type
_entity.pdbx_description
1 polymer ?
#
loop_
_entity_poly.entity_id
_entity_poly.type
_entity_poly.pdbx_seq_one_letter_code
_entity_poly.pdbx_strand_id
1 'polypeptide(L)'
;MKFAELLQRRRQLSLPGYKTLADVGFDGDNWISPYQTISNSKTGPVLVAYNWLDAPSVLQHRQILAKLGYLPGIPFNQVMDLALEYAGLSRPDIYVTQAFHLLPTTRSEGIPQRYVDYSFEHVTRHEIENRKVIALGTAAMAACRRHGVKATEVCHPSSRTGSYQDRAKVIGDALKDANKVYIKVTL
;
A
#
# COMPACT_ATOMS: atom_id res chain seq x y z
N MET A 1 8.23 -13.97 7.63
CA MET A 1 7.06 -14.10 8.53
C MET A 1 5.94 -14.92 7.86
N LYS A 2 5.16 -15.73 8.60
CA LYS A 2 4.02 -16.49 8.05
C LYS A 2 2.79 -15.58 7.85
N PHE A 3 1.93 -15.90 6.89
CA PHE A 3 0.72 -15.11 6.60
C PHE A 3 -0.17 -14.87 7.83
N ALA A 4 -0.41 -15.92 8.65
CA ALA A 4 -1.23 -15.82 9.84
C ALA A 4 -0.70 -14.81 10.86
N GLU A 5 0.62 -14.69 11.00
CA GLU A 5 1.26 -13.74 11.92
C GLU A 5 1.06 -12.29 11.44
N LEU A 6 1.18 -12.05 10.12
CA LEU A 6 0.92 -10.73 9.54
C LEU A 6 -0.55 -10.31 9.71
N LEU A 7 -1.48 -11.25 9.47
CA LEU A 7 -2.91 -11.01 9.68
C LEU A 7 -3.21 -10.71 11.15
N GLN A 8 -2.62 -11.46 12.08
CA GLN A 8 -2.81 -11.24 13.51
C GLN A 8 -2.30 -9.85 13.95
N ARG A 9 -1.11 -9.44 13.51
CA ARG A 9 -0.57 -8.09 13.77
C ARG A 9 -1.51 -7.01 13.25
N ARG A 10 -2.00 -7.17 12.03
CA ARG A 10 -2.94 -6.22 11.45
C ARG A 10 -4.24 -6.10 12.28
N ARG A 11 -4.77 -7.20 12.78
CA ARG A 11 -5.98 -7.25 13.62
C ARG A 11 -5.75 -6.72 15.04
N GLN A 12 -4.53 -6.85 15.57
CA GLN A 12 -4.15 -6.33 16.88
C GLN A 12 -3.88 -4.81 16.87
N LEU A 13 -3.60 -4.24 15.69
CA LEU A 13 -3.42 -2.79 15.56
C LEU A 13 -4.73 -2.06 15.89
N SER A 14 -4.69 -1.27 16.96
CA SER A 14 -5.77 -0.38 17.37
C SER A 14 -5.20 0.90 17.96
N LEU A 15 -5.80 2.05 17.60
CA LEU A 15 -5.41 3.37 18.09
C LEU A 15 -6.67 4.22 18.30
N PRO A 16 -6.73 5.04 19.37
CA PRO A 16 -7.88 5.91 19.63
C PRO A 16 -8.16 6.86 18.46
N GLY A 17 -9.43 7.00 18.10
CA GLY A 17 -9.88 7.90 17.04
C GLY A 17 -9.88 7.31 15.62
N TYR A 18 -9.40 6.07 15.44
CA TYR A 18 -9.36 5.40 14.14
C TYR A 18 -10.15 4.09 14.16
N LYS A 19 -10.72 3.71 13.02
CA LYS A 19 -11.43 2.44 12.87
C LYS A 19 -10.53 1.39 12.23
N THR A 20 -10.65 0.15 12.67
CA THR A 20 -10.11 -1.02 11.97
C THR A 20 -11.03 -1.40 10.80
N LEU A 21 -10.60 -2.35 9.97
CA LEU A 21 -11.47 -2.96 8.96
C LEU A 21 -12.60 -3.76 9.63
N ALA A 22 -12.32 -4.41 10.77
CA ALA A 22 -13.31 -5.13 11.55
C ALA A 22 -14.40 -4.20 12.12
N ASP A 23 -14.03 -2.99 12.57
CA ASP A 23 -14.99 -2.00 13.11
C ASP A 23 -16.00 -1.49 12.06
N VAL A 24 -15.66 -1.62 10.76
CA VAL A 24 -16.56 -1.32 9.63
C VAL A 24 -17.10 -2.59 8.98
N GLY A 25 -16.91 -3.74 9.63
CA GLY A 25 -17.33 -5.06 9.19
C GLY A 25 -16.71 -5.51 7.87
N PHE A 26 -15.56 -4.98 7.47
CA PHE A 26 -14.91 -5.22 6.18
C PHE A 26 -13.65 -6.08 6.30
N ASP A 27 -13.43 -6.77 7.42
CA ASP A 27 -12.29 -7.66 7.61
C ASP A 27 -12.47 -8.99 6.83
N GLY A 28 -11.37 -9.70 6.56
CA GLY A 28 -11.38 -10.99 5.86
C GLY A 28 -10.31 -11.93 6.38
N ASP A 29 -10.48 -13.24 6.14
CA ASP A 29 -9.59 -14.28 6.70
C ASP A 29 -8.40 -14.64 5.81
N ASN A 30 -8.45 -14.28 4.53
CA ASN A 30 -7.49 -14.71 3.52
C ASN A 30 -6.66 -13.57 2.90
N TRP A 31 -6.70 -12.38 3.49
CA TRP A 31 -5.88 -11.23 3.08
C TRP A 31 -5.53 -10.36 4.30
N ILE A 32 -4.44 -9.58 4.27
CA ILE A 32 -4.07 -8.68 5.40
C ILE A 32 -4.64 -7.27 5.19
N SER A 33 -4.68 -6.80 3.93
CA SER A 33 -5.48 -5.63 3.55
C SER A 33 -6.26 -5.90 2.26
N PRO A 34 -7.34 -5.14 1.97
CA PRO A 34 -8.14 -5.36 0.77
C PRO A 34 -7.34 -5.26 -0.53
N TYR A 35 -6.31 -4.42 -0.58
CA TYR A 35 -5.40 -4.37 -1.73
C TYR A 35 -4.69 -5.70 -2.00
N GLN A 36 -4.49 -6.53 -0.99
CA GLN A 36 -3.78 -7.80 -1.10
C GLN A 36 -4.70 -8.97 -1.46
N THR A 37 -5.96 -8.72 -1.80
CA THR A 37 -6.76 -9.72 -2.53
C THR A 37 -6.22 -9.93 -3.95
N ILE A 38 -5.60 -8.88 -4.52
CA ILE A 38 -5.14 -8.81 -5.92
C ILE A 38 -3.68 -8.38 -6.06
N SER A 39 -3.09 -7.71 -5.05
CA SER A 39 -1.70 -7.25 -5.05
C SER A 39 -0.94 -7.82 -3.86
N ASN A 40 -0.71 -9.13 -3.89
CA ASN A 40 -0.13 -9.90 -2.79
C ASN A 40 1.14 -10.70 -3.15
N SER A 41 1.84 -10.27 -4.20
CA SER A 41 3.08 -10.90 -4.66
C SER A 41 4.01 -11.21 -3.49
N LYS A 42 4.53 -12.43 -3.42
CA LYS A 42 5.47 -12.85 -2.36
C LYS A 42 6.91 -12.46 -2.67
N THR A 43 7.23 -12.28 -3.94
CA THR A 43 8.60 -12.07 -4.43
C THR A 43 8.76 -10.75 -5.18
N GLY A 44 7.66 -10.15 -5.65
CA GLY A 44 7.70 -8.90 -6.40
C GLY A 44 8.08 -7.67 -5.57
N PRO A 45 8.15 -6.49 -6.20
CA PRO A 45 8.39 -5.24 -5.50
C PRO A 45 7.25 -4.90 -4.53
N VAL A 46 7.59 -4.21 -3.44
CA VAL A 46 6.62 -3.70 -2.47
C VAL A 46 6.42 -2.21 -2.67
N LEU A 47 5.17 -1.79 -2.75
CA LEU A 47 4.79 -0.38 -2.75
C LEU A 47 4.17 -0.01 -1.41
N VAL A 48 4.72 1.00 -0.76
CA VAL A 48 4.22 1.56 0.50
C VAL A 48 3.47 2.85 0.19
N ALA A 49 2.15 2.83 0.36
CA ALA A 49 1.32 4.03 0.38
C ALA A 49 1.32 4.67 1.77
N TYR A 50 0.82 5.90 1.90
CA TYR A 50 0.69 6.53 3.23
C TYR A 50 -0.43 5.88 4.05
N ASN A 51 -1.65 5.85 3.51
CA ASN A 51 -2.83 5.20 4.05
C ASN A 51 -3.78 4.82 2.89
N TRP A 52 -4.88 4.13 3.21
CA TRP A 52 -5.81 3.61 2.19
C TRP A 52 -7.01 4.53 1.93
N LEU A 53 -8.07 4.35 2.71
CA LEU A 53 -9.34 5.08 2.64
C LEU A 53 -9.77 5.47 4.05
N ASP A 54 -10.69 6.43 4.15
CA ASP A 54 -11.42 6.71 5.37
C ASP A 54 -12.60 5.73 5.54
N ALA A 55 -13.08 5.61 6.78
CA ALA A 55 -14.17 4.68 7.10
C ALA A 55 -15.45 4.93 6.29
N PRO A 56 -15.90 6.19 6.06
CA PRO A 56 -17.07 6.46 5.22
C PRO A 56 -16.92 5.91 3.79
N SER A 57 -15.76 6.08 3.14
CA SER A 57 -15.55 5.57 1.78
C SER A 57 -15.58 4.05 1.72
N VAL A 58 -15.06 3.36 2.75
CA VAL A 58 -15.13 1.89 2.82
C VAL A 58 -16.57 1.41 2.89
N LEU A 59 -17.40 2.05 3.72
CA LEU A 59 -18.81 1.73 3.85
C LEU A 59 -19.58 2.02 2.56
N GLN A 60 -19.37 3.20 1.97
CA GLN A 60 -20.03 3.63 0.74
C GLN A 60 -19.73 2.71 -0.44
N HIS A 61 -18.49 2.24 -0.57
CA HIS A 61 -18.03 1.47 -1.73
C HIS A 61 -17.81 -0.02 -1.44
N ARG A 62 -18.39 -0.52 -0.35
CA ARG A 62 -18.17 -1.87 0.19
C ARG A 62 -18.25 -2.97 -0.87
N GLN A 63 -19.26 -2.93 -1.74
CA GLN A 63 -19.46 -3.96 -2.77
C GLN A 63 -18.32 -3.98 -3.80
N ILE A 64 -17.87 -2.80 -4.24
CA ILE A 64 -16.77 -2.66 -5.20
C ILE A 64 -15.47 -3.13 -4.55
N LEU A 65 -15.22 -2.68 -3.32
CA LEU A 65 -14.03 -3.05 -2.56
C LEU A 65 -13.98 -4.56 -2.28
N ALA A 66 -15.11 -5.19 -1.97
CA ALA A 66 -15.17 -6.63 -1.71
C ALA A 66 -14.81 -7.45 -2.96
N LYS A 67 -15.20 -6.95 -4.14
CA LYS A 67 -14.94 -7.61 -5.42
C LYS A 67 -13.51 -7.37 -5.92
N LEU A 68 -13.03 -6.13 -5.82
CA LEU A 68 -11.80 -5.71 -6.50
C LEU A 68 -10.62 -5.51 -5.55
N GLY A 69 -10.84 -5.29 -4.26
CA GLY A 69 -9.80 -4.91 -3.30
C GLY A 69 -9.41 -3.43 -3.34
N TYR A 70 -9.86 -2.67 -4.35
CA TYR A 70 -9.56 -1.25 -4.55
C TYR A 70 -10.67 -0.51 -5.30
N LEU A 71 -10.58 0.81 -5.37
CA LEU A 71 -11.50 1.67 -6.14
C LEU A 71 -10.87 2.03 -7.50
N PRO A 72 -11.31 1.46 -8.64
CA PRO A 72 -10.64 1.69 -9.93
C PRO A 72 -10.73 3.13 -10.43
N GLY A 73 -11.80 3.85 -10.09
CA GLY A 73 -12.05 5.21 -10.60
C GLY A 73 -11.30 6.34 -9.90
N ILE A 74 -10.51 6.06 -8.85
CA ILE A 74 -9.78 7.12 -8.14
C ILE A 74 -8.40 7.36 -8.77
N PRO A 75 -7.86 8.60 -8.73
CA PRO A 75 -6.57 8.93 -9.32
C PRO A 75 -5.44 7.97 -8.93
N PHE A 76 -5.44 7.52 -7.66
CA PHE A 76 -4.45 6.58 -7.16
C PHE A 76 -4.39 5.31 -8.02
N ASN A 77 -5.54 4.67 -8.23
CA ASN A 77 -5.59 3.37 -8.88
C ASN A 77 -5.46 3.49 -10.40
N GLN A 78 -5.97 4.56 -11.01
CA GLN A 78 -5.79 4.82 -12.44
C GLN A 78 -4.30 5.01 -12.79
N VAL A 79 -3.55 5.78 -11.98
CA VAL A 79 -2.10 5.93 -12.17
C VAL A 79 -1.36 4.63 -11.89
N MET A 80 -1.76 3.87 -10.87
CA MET A 80 -1.17 2.55 -10.59
C MET A 80 -1.37 1.56 -11.73
N ASP A 81 -2.57 1.51 -12.34
CA ASP A 81 -2.86 0.63 -13.46
C ASP A 81 -2.00 0.99 -14.69
N LEU A 82 -1.89 2.29 -15.02
CA LEU A 82 -0.99 2.76 -16.08
C LEU A 82 0.49 2.47 -15.79
N ALA A 83 0.93 2.59 -14.53
CA ALA A 83 2.31 2.32 -14.15
C ALA A 83 2.66 0.83 -14.30
N LEU A 84 1.72 -0.05 -13.93
CA LEU A 84 1.85 -1.49 -14.08
C LEU A 84 1.90 -1.88 -15.56
N GLU A 85 0.98 -1.34 -16.37
CA GLU A 85 0.98 -1.55 -17.83
C GLU A 85 2.32 -1.09 -18.45
N TYR A 86 2.79 0.10 -18.09
CA TYR A 86 4.08 0.62 -18.54
C TYR A 86 5.26 -0.29 -18.14
N ALA A 87 5.18 -0.92 -16.97
CA ALA A 87 6.17 -1.86 -16.45
C ALA A 87 6.08 -3.27 -17.06
N GLY A 88 5.03 -3.58 -17.83
CA GLY A 88 4.73 -4.93 -18.27
C GLY A 88 4.35 -5.86 -17.11
N LEU A 89 3.75 -5.29 -16.05
CA LEU A 89 3.33 -5.99 -14.84
C LEU A 89 1.81 -5.91 -14.69
N SER A 90 1.29 -6.77 -13.83
CA SER A 90 -0.08 -6.79 -13.37
C SER A 90 -0.14 -6.66 -11.85
N ARG A 91 -1.34 -6.47 -11.31
CA ARG A 91 -1.53 -6.32 -9.85
C ARG A 91 -1.00 -7.51 -9.03
N PRO A 92 -1.18 -8.78 -9.45
CA PRO A 92 -0.59 -9.94 -8.76
C PRO A 92 0.93 -9.96 -8.70
N ASP A 93 1.62 -9.22 -9.59
CA ASP A 93 3.08 -9.18 -9.63
C ASP A 93 3.68 -8.27 -8.55
N ILE A 94 2.86 -7.43 -7.93
CA ILE A 94 3.30 -6.47 -6.90
C ILE A 94 2.66 -6.77 -5.54
N TYR A 95 3.26 -6.19 -4.50
CA TYR A 95 2.67 -6.16 -3.16
C TYR A 95 2.41 -4.72 -2.75
N VAL A 96 1.20 -4.43 -2.24
CA VAL A 96 0.84 -3.09 -1.77
C VAL A 96 0.55 -3.11 -0.28
N THR A 97 1.16 -2.18 0.44
CA THR A 97 0.98 -1.96 1.88
C THR A 97 0.85 -0.47 2.19
N GLN A 98 0.64 -0.13 3.46
CA GLN A 98 0.52 1.25 3.94
C GLN A 98 1.54 1.53 5.05
N ALA A 99 1.86 2.80 5.27
CA ALA A 99 2.54 3.23 6.49
C ALA A 99 1.56 3.27 7.68
N PHE A 100 0.33 3.76 7.42
CA PHE A 100 -0.76 3.77 8.39
C PHE A 100 -1.93 2.91 7.94
N HIS A 101 -2.26 1.88 8.72
CA HIS A 101 -3.21 0.84 8.32
C HIS A 101 -4.65 1.05 8.81
N LEU A 102 -4.88 1.92 9.80
CA LEU A 102 -6.24 2.17 10.29
C LEU A 102 -6.98 3.17 9.39
N LEU A 103 -8.31 3.16 9.47
CA LEU A 103 -9.21 4.02 8.71
C LEU A 103 -9.41 5.34 9.46
N PRO A 104 -9.02 6.49 8.88
CA PRO A 104 -9.38 7.80 9.40
C PRO A 104 -10.90 8.02 9.40
N THR A 105 -11.34 9.01 10.17
CA THR A 105 -12.76 9.39 10.24
C THR A 105 -13.18 10.17 9.01
N THR A 106 -12.26 10.94 8.44
CA THR A 106 -12.48 11.73 7.23
C THR A 106 -11.32 11.60 6.26
N ARG A 107 -11.62 11.78 4.97
CA ARG A 107 -10.62 11.75 3.92
C ARG A 107 -9.57 12.85 4.12
N SER A 108 -8.31 12.48 3.93
CA SER A 108 -7.16 13.38 4.07
C SER A 108 -6.95 13.96 5.47
N GLU A 109 -7.56 13.36 6.51
CA GLU A 109 -7.29 13.69 7.91
C GLU A 109 -5.78 13.58 8.20
N GLY A 110 -5.23 14.57 8.90
CA GLY A 110 -3.85 14.55 9.34
C GLY A 110 -3.65 13.49 10.42
N ILE A 111 -2.95 12.41 10.08
CA ILE A 111 -2.60 11.35 11.05
C ILE A 111 -1.35 11.79 11.84
N PRO A 112 -1.38 11.83 13.18
CA PRO A 112 -0.21 12.15 13.99
C PRO A 112 0.96 11.23 13.68
N GLN A 113 2.16 11.79 13.56
CA GLN A 113 3.36 11.03 13.18
C GLN A 113 3.59 9.80 14.08
N ARG A 114 3.41 9.94 15.40
CA ARG A 114 3.55 8.83 16.36
C ARG A 114 2.64 7.63 16.04
N TYR A 115 1.49 7.86 15.43
CA TYR A 115 0.55 6.81 15.05
C TYR A 115 0.92 6.16 13.72
N VAL A 116 1.47 6.94 12.79
CA VAL A 116 2.12 6.38 11.58
C VAL A 116 3.27 5.47 11.99
N ASP A 117 4.13 5.94 12.89
CA ASP A 117 5.32 5.20 13.33
C ASP A 117 4.93 3.92 14.09
N TYR A 118 3.92 4.00 14.97
CA TYR A 118 3.37 2.82 15.66
C TYR A 118 2.79 1.80 14.68
N SER A 119 1.96 2.24 13.72
CA SER A 119 1.39 1.36 12.68
C SER A 119 2.49 0.72 11.82
N PHE A 120 3.49 1.51 11.42
CA PHE A 120 4.57 1.04 10.56
C PHE A 120 5.40 -0.05 11.23
N GLU A 121 5.79 0.17 12.48
CA GLU A 121 6.55 -0.80 13.27
C GLU A 121 5.73 -2.07 13.53
N HIS A 122 4.44 -1.92 13.84
CA HIS A 122 3.59 -3.04 14.20
C HIS A 122 3.24 -3.95 13.01
N VAL A 123 3.09 -3.39 11.82
CA VAL A 123 2.62 -4.10 10.61
C VAL A 123 3.60 -3.98 9.45
N THR A 124 3.85 -2.77 8.93
CA THR A 124 4.57 -2.56 7.66
C THR A 124 5.96 -3.18 7.68
N ARG A 125 6.74 -3.00 8.77
CA ARG A 125 8.10 -3.57 8.91
C ARG A 125 8.13 -5.07 8.59
N HIS A 126 7.10 -5.79 9.01
CA HIS A 126 7.01 -7.23 8.83
C HIS A 126 6.52 -7.63 7.43
N GLU A 127 5.68 -6.81 6.79
CA GLU A 127 5.22 -7.07 5.42
C GLU A 127 6.31 -6.82 4.36
N ILE A 128 7.25 -5.91 4.63
CA ILE A 128 8.29 -5.48 3.67
C ILE A 128 9.66 -6.15 3.87
N GLU A 129 9.78 -7.01 4.87
CA GLU A 129 11.05 -7.62 5.29
C GLU A 129 11.78 -8.27 4.10
N ASN A 130 13.05 -7.89 3.88
CA ASN A 130 13.91 -8.38 2.80
C ASN A 130 13.40 -8.11 1.37
N ARG A 131 12.55 -7.10 1.17
CA ARG A 131 12.01 -6.74 -0.14
C ARG A 131 12.49 -5.37 -0.60
N LYS A 132 12.50 -5.16 -1.91
CA LYS A 132 12.68 -3.84 -2.48
C LYS A 132 11.44 -3.00 -2.26
N VAL A 133 11.62 -1.86 -1.61
CA VAL A 133 10.53 -0.97 -1.23
C VAL A 133 10.51 0.25 -2.15
N ILE A 134 9.33 0.56 -2.69
CA ILE A 134 9.03 1.78 -3.42
C ILE A 134 8.05 2.58 -2.55
N ALA A 135 8.46 3.76 -2.11
CA ALA A 135 7.66 4.62 -1.27
C ALA A 135 6.86 5.61 -2.13
N LEU A 136 5.53 5.54 -2.05
CA LEU A 136 4.61 6.34 -2.85
C LEU A 136 4.39 7.72 -2.20
N GLY A 137 5.22 8.68 -2.58
CA GLY A 137 5.19 10.05 -2.10
C GLY A 137 6.01 10.30 -0.83
N THR A 138 6.16 11.58 -0.51
CA THR A 138 7.02 12.08 0.56
C THR A 138 6.64 11.56 1.94
N ALA A 139 5.34 11.42 2.23
CA ALA A 139 4.86 10.91 3.52
C ALA A 139 5.23 9.44 3.74
N ALA A 140 5.06 8.59 2.72
CA ALA A 140 5.48 7.19 2.78
C ALA A 140 7.00 7.06 2.88
N MET A 141 7.75 7.88 2.13
CA MET A 141 9.21 7.88 2.20
C MET A 141 9.71 8.35 3.57
N ALA A 142 9.09 9.37 4.16
CA ALA A 142 9.43 9.85 5.49
C ALA A 142 9.22 8.76 6.55
N ALA A 143 8.13 7.99 6.46
CA ALA A 143 7.93 6.81 7.31
C ALA A 143 9.05 5.77 7.10
N CYS A 144 9.35 5.40 5.86
CA CYS A 144 10.43 4.46 5.57
C CYS A 144 11.78 4.92 6.16
N ARG A 145 12.15 6.20 6.00
CA ARG A 145 13.38 6.78 6.55
C ARG A 145 13.44 6.70 8.08
N ARG A 146 12.36 7.04 8.78
CA ARG A 146 12.32 6.97 10.26
C ARG A 146 12.50 5.56 10.81
N HIS A 147 12.11 4.53 10.05
CA HIS A 147 12.23 3.13 10.46
C HIS A 147 13.48 2.42 9.89
N GLY A 148 14.40 3.15 9.24
CA GLY A 148 15.64 2.61 8.68
C GLY A 148 15.44 1.77 7.42
N VAL A 149 14.32 1.95 6.72
CA VAL A 149 13.98 1.20 5.50
C VAL A 149 14.56 1.91 4.29
N LYS A 150 15.44 1.23 3.56
CA LYS A 150 15.91 1.69 2.26
C LYS A 150 14.79 1.54 1.22
N ALA A 151 14.30 2.66 0.70
CA ALA A 151 13.24 2.70 -0.30
C ALA A 151 13.58 3.65 -1.45
N THR A 152 13.02 3.37 -2.63
CA THR A 152 13.01 4.31 -3.77
C THR A 152 11.80 5.22 -3.61
N GLU A 153 12.05 6.52 -3.45
CA GLU A 153 10.98 7.53 -3.41
C GLU A 153 10.47 7.82 -4.83
N VAL A 154 9.15 7.82 -4.99
CA VAL A 154 8.46 8.23 -6.23
C VAL A 154 7.33 9.20 -5.91
N CYS A 155 6.77 9.84 -6.93
CA CYS A 155 5.60 10.70 -6.74
C CYS A 155 4.41 9.92 -6.18
N HIS A 156 3.58 10.58 -5.36
CA HIS A 156 2.31 9.99 -4.94
C HIS A 156 1.37 9.85 -6.16
N PRO A 157 0.71 8.69 -6.38
CA PRO A 157 -0.17 8.48 -7.53
C PRO A 157 -1.27 9.54 -7.69
N SER A 158 -1.86 9.99 -6.58
CA SER A 158 -2.88 11.06 -6.54
C SER A 158 -2.30 12.48 -6.46
N SER A 159 -1.00 12.69 -6.70
CA SER A 159 -0.44 14.04 -6.74
C SER A 159 -1.15 14.89 -7.81
N ARG A 160 -1.29 16.19 -7.54
CA ARG A 160 -1.90 17.16 -8.48
C ARG A 160 -0.91 17.70 -9.51
N THR A 161 0.36 17.30 -9.44
CA THR A 161 1.42 17.76 -10.33
C THR A 161 1.63 16.77 -11.47
N GLY A 162 1.67 17.26 -12.71
CA GLY A 162 1.86 16.47 -13.92
C GLY A 162 0.60 15.73 -14.40
N SER A 163 0.71 15.01 -15.52
CA SER A 163 -0.35 14.13 -16.01
C SER A 163 -0.36 12.78 -15.29
N TYR A 164 -1.40 11.97 -15.53
CA TYR A 164 -1.44 10.59 -15.03
C TYR A 164 -0.31 9.76 -15.62
N GLN A 165 -0.02 9.95 -16.91
CA GLN A 165 1.01 9.27 -17.66
C GLN A 165 2.41 9.61 -17.14
N ASP A 166 2.68 10.88 -16.80
CA ASP A 166 3.96 11.29 -16.23
C ASP A 166 4.22 10.59 -14.89
N ARG A 167 3.22 10.59 -14.01
CA ARG A 167 3.31 9.91 -12.70
C ARG A 167 3.44 8.40 -12.87
N ALA A 168 2.67 7.82 -13.79
CA ALA A 168 2.70 6.41 -14.09
C ALA A 168 4.08 5.98 -14.62
N LYS A 169 4.70 6.79 -15.47
CA LYS A 169 6.06 6.53 -15.97
C LYS A 169 7.09 6.52 -14.85
N VAL A 170 7.08 7.51 -13.94
CA VAL A 170 8.01 7.56 -12.81
C VAL A 170 7.87 6.32 -11.91
N ILE A 171 6.64 5.91 -11.59
CA ILE A 171 6.38 4.71 -10.79
C ILE A 171 6.78 3.45 -11.57
N GLY A 172 6.46 3.39 -12.85
CA GLY A 172 6.76 2.26 -13.74
C GLY A 172 8.26 2.03 -13.94
N ASP A 173 9.06 3.08 -14.05
CA ASP A 173 10.52 2.97 -14.10
C ASP A 173 11.08 2.36 -12.80
N ALA A 174 10.60 2.82 -11.64
CA ALA A 174 10.98 2.25 -10.34
C ALA A 174 10.57 0.76 -10.21
N LEU A 175 9.39 0.39 -10.73
CA LEU A 175 8.93 -1.00 -10.79
C LEU A 175 9.85 -1.87 -11.67
N LYS A 176 10.22 -1.40 -12.86
CA LYS A 176 11.16 -2.12 -13.75
C LYS A 176 12.51 -2.35 -13.05
N ASP A 177 13.06 -1.32 -12.42
CA ASP A 177 14.35 -1.42 -11.73
C ASP A 177 14.29 -2.32 -10.50
N ALA A 178 13.16 -2.34 -9.80
CA ALA A 178 12.94 -3.27 -8.72
C ALA A 178 12.90 -4.72 -9.26
N ASN A 179 12.16 -4.96 -10.35
CA ASN A 179 11.94 -6.29 -10.92
C ASN A 179 13.16 -6.92 -11.59
N LYS A 180 14.05 -6.12 -12.21
CA LYS A 180 15.30 -6.60 -12.86
C LYS A 180 16.20 -7.46 -11.95
N VAL A 181 16.15 -7.22 -10.64
CA VAL A 181 16.97 -7.98 -9.68
C VAL A 181 16.34 -9.33 -9.35
N TYR A 182 15.02 -9.46 -9.41
CA TYR A 182 14.34 -10.72 -9.10
C TYR A 182 14.49 -11.77 -10.21
N ILE A 183 14.62 -11.34 -11.47
CA ILE A 183 14.89 -12.24 -12.60
C ILE A 183 16.30 -12.85 -12.55
N LYS A 184 17.28 -12.15 -11.94
CA LYS A 184 18.66 -12.64 -11.83
C LYS A 184 18.90 -13.68 -10.73
N VAL A 185 17.95 -13.90 -9.81
CA VAL A 185 18.10 -14.86 -8.71
C VAL A 185 17.54 -16.25 -9.07
N THR A 186 16.94 -16.40 -10.25
CA THR A 186 16.22 -17.62 -10.69
C THR A 186 16.87 -18.29 -11.91
N LEU A 187 18.12 -17.97 -12.24
CA LEU A 187 18.91 -18.62 -13.29
C LEU A 187 20.20 -19.20 -12.71
#